data_AF-K5VG35-F1
#
_entry.id   AF-K5VG35-F1
#
_cell.length_a   1.000
_cell.length_b   1.000
_cell.length_c   1.000
_cell.angle_alpha   90.00
_cell.angle_beta   90.00
_cell.angle_gamma   90.00
#
_symmetry.space_group_name_H-M   'P 1'
#
loop_
_entity.id
_entity.type
_entity.pdbx_description
1 polymer ?
#
loop_
_entity_poly.entity_id
_entity_poly.type
_entity_poly.pdbx_seq_one_letter_code
_entity_poly.pdbx_strand_id
1 'polypeptide(L)'
;LGFWIPKHHLGFYAEVPYSTPTEWIYFREMWAVLSALCYAVEDQQLRGKKLLIYTDNTNTRDAFHTLSADPTHNHIMKKAADLLI
;
A
#
# COMPACT_ATOMS: atom_id res chain seq x y z
N LEU A 1 4.03 6.22 8.70
CA LEU A 1 4.34 5.26 7.61
C LEU A 1 4.18 5.97 6.28
N GLY A 2 4.82 5.51 5.20
CA GLY A 2 4.82 6.27 3.95
C GLY A 2 5.38 5.50 2.78
N PHE A 3 5.39 6.14 1.61
CA PHE A 3 6.00 5.61 0.39
C PHE A 3 6.86 6.69 -0.28
N TRP A 4 7.85 6.23 -1.04
CA TRP A 4 8.79 7.09 -1.74
C TRP A 4 8.82 6.75 -3.22
N ILE A 5 8.91 7.77 -4.07
CA ILE A 5 9.01 7.64 -5.52
C ILE A 5 10.43 8.04 -5.95
N PRO A 6 11.32 7.06 -6.25
CA PRO A 6 12.73 7.33 -6.52
C PRO A 6 12.96 8.29 -7.67
N LYS A 7 12.24 8.10 -8.78
CA LYS A 7 12.39 8.91 -10.00
C LYS A 7 12.15 10.40 -9.76
N HIS A 8 11.27 10.74 -8.82
CA HIS A 8 10.87 12.10 -8.54
C HIS A 8 11.50 12.67 -7.26
N HIS A 9 12.29 11.87 -6.53
CA HIS A 9 12.79 12.24 -5.20
C HIS A 9 11.67 12.75 -4.27
N LEU A 10 10.48 12.15 -4.38
CA LEU A 10 9.27 12.61 -3.69
C LEU A 10 8.82 11.56 -2.67
N GLY A 11 8.67 11.97 -1.42
CA GLY A 11 8.22 11.12 -0.32
C GLY A 11 6.91 11.61 0.26
N PHE A 12 6.00 10.67 0.53
CA PHE A 12 4.75 10.91 1.23
C PHE A 12 4.78 10.14 2.54
N TYR A 13 4.38 10.77 3.63
CA TYR A 13 4.29 10.12 4.93
C TYR A 13 3.03 10.55 5.67
N ALA A 14 2.51 9.64 6.48
CA ALA A 14 1.51 9.91 7.49
C ALA A 14 2.12 9.70 8.87
N GLU A 15 1.83 10.63 9.78
CA GLU A 15 2.20 10.51 11.18
C GLU A 15 1.46 9.32 11.82
N VAL A 16 2.16 8.56 12.66
CA VAL A 16 1.59 7.45 13.42
C VAL A 16 1.63 7.87 14.89
N PRO A 17 0.48 8.03 15.56
CA PRO A 17 0.46 8.40 16.96
C PRO A 17 1.26 7.42 17.82
N TYR A 18 2.02 7.91 18.80
CA TYR A 18 2.84 7.09 19.69
C TYR A 18 2.04 6.03 20.46
N SER A 19 0.74 6.27 20.70
CA SER A 19 -0.17 5.33 21.36
C SER A 19 -0.62 4.18 20.47
N THR A 20 -0.20 4.15 19.19
CA THR A 20 -0.66 3.12 18.24
C THR A 20 -0.03 1.78 18.60
N PRO A 21 -0.82 0.72 18.78
CA PRO A 21 -0.26 -0.58 19.13
C PRO A 21 0.67 -1.16 18.06
N THR A 22 1.65 -1.95 18.50
CA THR A 22 2.66 -2.55 17.62
C THR A 22 2.04 -3.60 16.71
N GLU A 23 1.03 -4.33 17.18
CA GLU A 23 0.28 -5.32 16.39
C GLU A 23 -0.35 -4.74 15.11
N TRP A 24 -0.54 -3.42 15.03
CA TRP A 24 -1.06 -2.76 13.83
C TRP A 24 0.02 -2.49 12.78
N ILE A 25 1.28 -2.89 13.01
CA ILE A 25 2.37 -2.68 12.07
C ILE A 25 2.05 -3.28 10.70
N TYR A 26 1.51 -4.50 10.67
CA TYR A 26 1.13 -5.16 9.43
C TYR A 26 0.06 -4.38 8.67
N PHE A 27 -0.97 -3.92 9.38
CA PHE A 27 -2.04 -3.11 8.81
C PHE A 27 -1.51 -1.81 8.21
N ARG A 28 -0.58 -1.15 8.91
CA ARG A 28 0.05 0.10 8.44
C ARG A 28 0.88 -0.14 7.18
N GLU A 29 1.67 -1.21 7.13
CA GLU A 29 2.48 -1.56 5.96
C GLU A 29 1.60 -1.77 4.73
N MET A 30 0.48 -2.48 4.89
CA MET A 30 -0.52 -2.62 3.84
C MET A 30 -1.10 -1.27 3.38
N TRP A 31 -1.35 -0.35 4.30
CA TRP A 31 -1.82 1.00 3.98
C TRP A 31 -0.79 1.82 3.20
N ALA A 32 0.52 1.70 3.50
CA ALA A 32 1.54 2.38 2.70
C ALA A 32 1.55 1.89 1.25
N VAL A 33 1.46 0.57 1.04
CA VAL A 33 1.39 -0.01 -0.31
C VAL A 33 0.11 0.41 -1.03
N LEU A 34 -1.04 0.35 -0.35
CA LEU A 34 -2.30 0.81 -0.93
C LEU A 34 -2.27 2.31 -1.28
N SER A 35 -1.67 3.14 -0.42
CA SER A 35 -1.54 4.58 -0.66
C SER A 35 -0.68 4.88 -1.89
N ALA A 36 0.43 4.15 -2.06
CA ALA A 36 1.25 4.25 -3.26
C ALA A 36 0.48 3.86 -4.53
N LEU A 37 -0.37 2.84 -4.43
CA LEU A 37 -1.25 2.40 -5.52
C LEU A 37 -2.32 3.44 -5.85
N CYS A 38 -3.01 3.99 -4.84
CA CYS A 38 -3.97 5.08 -5.03
C CYS A 38 -3.30 6.27 -5.73
N TYR A 39 -2.13 6.71 -5.24
CA TYR A 39 -1.40 7.81 -5.85
C TYR A 39 -1.06 7.54 -7.32
N ALA A 40 -0.60 6.33 -7.65
CA ALA A 40 -0.28 5.98 -9.03
C ALA A 40 -1.53 5.96 -9.93
N VAL A 41 -2.63 5.39 -9.47
CA VAL A 41 -3.82 5.14 -10.29
C VAL A 41 -4.73 6.37 -10.35
N GLU A 42 -5.02 6.99 -9.20
CA GLU A 42 -5.99 8.08 -9.06
C GLU A 42 -5.32 9.44 -9.27
N ASP A 43 -4.21 9.75 -8.60
CA ASP A 43 -3.57 11.07 -8.73
C ASP A 43 -2.76 11.20 -10.02
N GLN A 44 -1.99 10.17 -10.38
CA GLN A 44 -1.14 10.18 -11.58
C GLN A 44 -1.85 9.63 -12.82
N GLN A 45 -3.09 9.16 -12.70
CA GLN A 45 -3.91 8.66 -13.81
C GLN A 45 -3.23 7.53 -14.61
N LEU A 46 -2.44 6.68 -13.93
CA LEU A 46 -1.66 5.59 -14.55
C LEU A 46 -2.43 4.25 -14.60
N ARG A 47 -3.77 4.28 -14.64
CA ARG A 47 -4.58 3.06 -14.70
C ARG A 47 -4.18 2.19 -15.91
N GLY A 48 -4.07 0.88 -15.69
CA GLY A 48 -3.65 -0.10 -16.70
C GLY A 48 -2.15 -0.09 -17.04
N LYS A 49 -1.32 0.70 -16.35
CA LYS A 49 0.14 0.65 -16.48
C LYS A 49 0.73 -0.38 -15.52
N LYS A 50 1.93 -0.86 -15.85
CA LYS A 50 2.72 -1.71 -14.94
C LYS A 50 3.33 -0.84 -13.85
N LEU A 51 3.01 -1.17 -12.60
CA LEU A 51 3.57 -0.53 -11.40
C LEU A 51 4.47 -1.52 -10.67
N LEU A 52 5.59 -1.04 -10.15
CA LEU A 52 6.48 -1.82 -9.30
C LEU A 52 6.61 -1.12 -7.95
N ILE A 53 6.19 -1.80 -6.89
CA ILE A 53 6.27 -1.32 -5.50
C ILE A 53 7.24 -2.24 -4.77
N TYR A 54 8.24 -1.65 -4.11
CA TYR A 54 9.19 -2.37 -3.28
C TYR A 54 8.79 -2.22 -1.81
N THR A 55 8.77 -3.33 -1.07
CA THR A 55 8.57 -3.38 0.37
C THR A 55 9.47 -4.46 0.95
N ASP A 56 9.98 -4.24 2.16
CA ASP A 56 10.74 -5.21 2.94
C ASP A 56 9.83 -6.15 3.76
N ASN A 57 8.52 -5.86 3.80
CA ASN A 57 7.54 -6.69 4.50
C ASN A 57 7.01 -7.82 3.59
N THR A 58 7.57 -9.01 3.77
CA THR A 58 7.20 -10.22 3.02
C THR A 58 5.70 -10.54 3.09
N ASN A 59 5.07 -10.40 4.26
CA ASN A 59 3.64 -10.68 4.42
C ASN A 59 2.79 -9.73 3.57
N THR A 60 3.17 -8.44 3.54
CA THR A 60 2.48 -7.42 2.75
C THR A 60 2.66 -7.70 1.27
N ARG A 61 3.90 -8.00 0.84
CA ARG A 61 4.18 -8.42 -0.54
C ARG A 61 3.29 -9.60 -0.95
N ASP A 62 3.20 -10.64 -0.14
CA ASP A 62 2.47 -11.85 -0.46
C ASP A 62 0.96 -11.61 -0.53
N ALA A 63 0.42 -10.78 0.37
CA ALA A 63 -0.98 -10.38 0.34
C ALA A 63 -1.35 -9.63 -0.94
N PHE A 64 -0.54 -8.65 -1.36
CA PHE A 64 -0.79 -7.90 -2.60
C PHE A 64 -0.51 -8.71 -3.87
N HIS A 65 0.45 -9.64 -3.83
CA HIS A 65 0.70 -10.55 -4.95
C HIS A 65 -0.48 -11.51 -5.17
N THR A 66 -1.07 -12.01 -4.09
CA THR A 66 -2.20 -12.95 -4.15
C THR A 66 -3.56 -12.25 -4.17
N LEU A 67 -3.60 -10.93 -3.93
CA LEU A 67 -4.81 -10.13 -3.70
C LEU A 67 -5.72 -10.75 -2.63
N SER A 68 -5.11 -11.31 -1.59
CA SER A 68 -5.79 -12.05 -0.53
C SER A 68 -5.20 -11.72 0.83
N ALA A 69 -6.06 -11.59 1.83
CA ALA A 69 -5.68 -11.36 3.21
C ALA A 69 -6.68 -12.01 4.18
N ASP A 70 -6.40 -11.95 5.48
CA ASP A 70 -7.38 -12.34 6.49
C ASP A 70 -8.59 -11.39 6.48
N PRO A 71 -9.72 -11.79 7.09
CA PRO A 71 -10.95 -11.02 7.06
C PRO A 71 -10.81 -9.55 7.52
N THR A 72 -9.89 -9.26 8.43
CA THR A 72 -9.67 -7.91 8.97
C THR A 72 -9.11 -6.97 7.91
N HIS A 73 -8.27 -7.47 7.01
CA HIS A 73 -7.56 -6.68 6.00
C HIS A 73 -8.19 -6.76 4.61
N ASN A 74 -9.23 -7.59 4.42
CA ASN A 74 -9.87 -7.79 3.12
C ASN A 74 -10.38 -6.51 2.46
N HIS A 75 -10.78 -5.50 3.22
CA HIS A 75 -11.20 -4.22 2.66
C HIS A 75 -10.06 -3.51 1.91
N ILE A 76 -8.82 -3.66 2.37
CA ILE A 76 -7.61 -3.15 1.69
C ILE A 76 -7.43 -3.87 0.36
N MET A 77 -7.53 -5.21 0.37
CA MET A 77 -7.36 -6.03 -0.84
C MET A 77 -8.45 -5.75 -1.87
N LYS A 78 -9.70 -5.54 -1.44
CA LYS A 78 -10.80 -5.14 -2.34
C LYS A 78 -10.52 -3.82 -3.02
N LYS A 79 -10.13 -2.79 -2.27
CA LYS A 79 -9.77 -1.49 -2.86
C LYS A 79 -8.56 -1.61 -3.79
N ALA A 80 -7.57 -2.43 -3.45
CA ALA A 80 -6.44 -2.69 -4.33
C ALA A 80 -6.88 -3.36 -5.65
N ALA A 81 -7.78 -4.35 -5.59
CA ALA A 81 -8.34 -4.99 -6.78
C ALA A 81 -9.12 -3.99 -7.66
N ASP A 82 -9.96 -3.12 -7.06
CA ASP A 82 -10.72 -2.10 -7.79
C ASP A 82 -9.83 -1.07 -8.52
N LEU A 83 -8.60 -0.87 -8.04
CA LEU A 83 -7.61 0.01 -8.67
C LEU A 83 -6.82 -0.68 -9.79
N LEU A 84 -6.65 -2.00 -9.70
CA LEU A 84 -5.85 -2.80 -10.63
C LEU A 84 -6.66 -3.37 -11.81
N ILE A 85 -7.96 -3.60 -11.62
CA ILE A 85 -8.91 -4.13 -12.61
C ILE A 85 -9.69 -2.99 -13.23
#